data_AF-A0A849Y8D5-F1
#
_entry.id   AF-A0A849Y8D5-F1
#
_cell.length_a   1.000
_cell.length_b   1.000
_cell.length_c   1.000
_cell.angle_alpha   90.00
_cell.angle_beta   90.00
_cell.angle_gamma   90.00
#
_symmetry.space_group_name_H-M   'P 1'
#
loop_
_entity.id
_entity.type
_entity.pdbx_description
1 polymer ?
#
loop_
_entity_poly.entity_id
_entity_poly.type
_entity_poly.pdbx_seq_one_letter_code
_entity_poly.pdbx_strand_id
1 'polypeptide(L)' 'MTLTLTSLHPSRRPPLREWRIGFCRLAEALRAAPPRGGALAHREIGVVLVDDARIAALNRRHLGHRGPTDILTFDYGD' A
#
# COMPACT_ATOMS: atom_id res chain seq x y z
N MET A 1 -15.15 -1.69 -3.74
CA MET A 1 -13.72 -1.84 -3.44
C MET A 1 -13.12 -0.47 -3.30
N THR A 2 -12.43 -0.21 -2.20
CA THR A 2 -11.84 1.10 -1.86
C THR A 2 -10.32 1.00 -1.92
N LEU A 3 -9.68 1.94 -2.62
CA LEU A 3 -8.23 2.11 -2.63
C LEU A 3 -7.91 3.48 -2.03
N THR A 4 -7.25 3.48 -0.88
CA THR A 4 -6.83 4.71 -0.21
C THR A 4 -5.33 4.89 -0.39
N LEU A 5 -4.93 6.07 -0.85
CA LEU A 5 -3.52 6.43 -1.01
C LEU A 5 -3.14 7.54 -0.06
N THR A 6 -2.13 7.30 0.76
CA THR A 6 -1.52 8.32 1.63
C THR A 6 -0.03 8.41 1.33
N SER A 7 0.50 9.60 1.15
CA SER A 7 1.95 9.82 1.12
C SER A 7 2.40 10.50 2.39
N LEU A 8 3.29 9.83 3.11
CA LEU A 8 4.06 10.38 4.23
C LEU A 8 5.51 10.66 3.82
N HIS A 9 5.85 10.50 2.54
CA HIS A 9 7.20 10.76 2.04
C HIS A 9 7.49 12.26 2.09
N PRO A 10 8.57 12.71 2.76
CA PRO A 10 8.84 14.13 3.02
C PRO A 10 8.99 14.95 1.74
N SER A 11 9.68 14.39 0.74
CA SER A 11 10.02 15.09 -0.51
C SER A 11 9.09 14.78 -1.70
N ARG A 12 8.15 13.84 -1.57
CA ARG A 12 7.30 13.37 -2.68
C ARG A 12 5.83 13.44 -2.27
N ARG A 13 5.29 14.65 -2.32
CA ARG A 13 3.87 14.92 -2.05
C ARG A 13 3.04 14.73 -3.33
N PRO A 14 1.94 13.97 -3.29
CA PRO A 14 1.03 13.87 -4.42
C PRO A 14 0.38 15.23 -4.73
N PRO A 15 -0.02 15.48 -5.99
CA PRO A 15 -0.10 14.52 -7.08
C PRO A 15 1.10 14.58 -8.03
N LEU A 16 1.93 13.52 -8.08
CA LEU A 16 2.89 13.31 -9.17
C LEU A 16 2.20 12.54 -10.30
N ARG A 17 2.25 13.04 -11.54
CA ARG A 17 1.57 12.44 -12.71
C ARG A 17 1.95 10.97 -12.92
N GLU A 18 3.23 10.63 -12.73
CA GLU A 18 3.72 9.24 -12.78
C GLU A 18 2.99 8.29 -11.82
N TRP A 19 2.65 8.75 -10.61
CA TRP A 19 1.99 7.91 -9.60
C TRP A 19 0.57 7.57 -10.01
N ARG A 20 -0.12 8.53 -10.64
CA ARG A 20 -1.51 8.38 -11.07
C ARG A 20 -1.70 7.17 -12.00
N ILE A 21 -0.76 6.93 -12.91
CA ILE A 21 -0.82 5.80 -13.84
C ILE A 21 -0.66 4.47 -13.09
N GLY A 22 0.33 4.37 -12.21
CA GLY A 22 0.54 3.17 -11.39
C GLY A 22 -0.67 2.84 -10.53
N PHE A 23 -1.29 3.84 -9.91
CA PHE A 23 -2.48 3.64 -9.07
C PHE A 23 -3.74 3.32 -9.87
N CYS A 24 -3.93 3.92 -11.05
CA CYS A 24 -5.04 3.51 -11.93
C CYS A 24 -4.91 2.04 -12.31
N ARG A 25 -3.71 1.58 -12.69
CA ARG A 25 -3.45 0.17 -13.03
C ARG A 25 -3.66 -0.76 -11.85
N LEU A 26 -3.21 -0.36 -10.66
CA LEU A 26 -3.46 -1.13 -9.43
C LEU A 26 -4.97 -1.24 -9.16
N ALA A 27 -5.71 -0.13 -9.24
CA ALA A 27 -7.16 -0.15 -9.05
C ALA A 27 -7.88 -1.04 -10.09
N GLU A 28 -7.42 -1.04 -11.34
CA GLU A 28 -7.93 -1.92 -12.39
C GLU A 28 -7.65 -3.40 -12.09
N ALA A 29 -6.40 -3.75 -11.77
CA ALA A 29 -6.00 -5.11 -11.43
C ALA A 29 -6.82 -5.65 -10.26
N LEU A 30 -7.05 -4.81 -9.24
CA LEU A 30 -7.83 -5.16 -8.07
C LEU A 30 -9.33 -5.35 -8.35
N ARG A 31 -9.90 -4.55 -9.25
CA ARG A 31 -11.28 -4.74 -9.73
C ARG A 31 -11.44 -6.04 -10.53
N ALA A 32 -10.43 -6.41 -11.32
CA ALA A 32 -10.43 -7.63 -12.12
C ALA A 32 -10.16 -8.90 -11.29
N ALA A 33 -9.51 -8.77 -10.13
CA ALA A 33 -9.18 -9.91 -9.29
C ALA A 33 -10.45 -10.56 -8.69
N PRO A 34 -10.65 -11.88 -8.85
CA PRO A 34 -11.83 -12.56 -8.32
C PRO A 34 -11.86 -12.47 -6.78
N PRO A 35 -13.06 -12.37 -6.16
CA PRO A 35 -13.22 -12.40 -4.71
C PRO A 35 -12.54 -13.61 -4.08
N ARG A 36 -11.48 -13.35 -3.30
CA ARG A 36 -10.94 -14.31 -2.34
C ARG A 36 -11.73 -14.10 -1.04
N GLY A 37 -12.93 -14.68 -0.99
CA GLY A 37 -13.93 -14.48 0.06
C GLY A 37 -15.36 -14.51 -0.50
N GLY A 38 -16.37 -14.66 0.37
CA GLY A 38 -17.78 -14.69 -0.06
C GLY A 38 -18.22 -13.40 -0.78
N ALA A 39 -19.31 -13.48 -1.54
CA ALA A 39 -19.81 -12.42 -2.44
C ALA A 39 -20.10 -11.05 -1.78
N LEU A 40 -20.11 -10.97 -0.45
CA LEU A 40 -20.36 -9.76 0.35
C LEU A 40 -19.09 -9.12 0.93
N ALA A 41 -17.90 -9.63 0.62
CA ALA A 41 -16.67 -9.11 1.21
C ALA A 41 -16.37 -7.68 0.70
N HIS A 42 -16.50 -6.69 1.60
CA HIS A 42 -15.94 -5.36 1.38
C HIS A 42 -14.43 -5.47 1.21
N ARG A 43 -13.93 -4.95 0.09
CA ARG A 43 -12.51 -4.99 -0.29
C ARG A 43 -11.92 -3.62 -0.11
N GLU A 44 -10.98 -3.49 0.80
CA GLU A 44 -10.22 -2.26 1.04
C GLU A 44 -8.73 -2.54 0.94
N ILE A 45 -7.99 -1.64 0.29
CA ILE A 45 -6.54 -1.62 0.29
C ILE A 45 -6.08 -0.21 0.63
N GLY A 46 -5.27 -0.10 1.68
CA GLY A 46 -4.53 1.11 2.03
C GLY A 46 -3.10 1.01 1.50
N VAL A 47 -2.67 2.01 0.71
CA VAL A 47 -1.28 2.18 0.30
C VAL A 47 -0.70 3.41 0.96
N VAL A 48 0.39 3.23 1.71
CA VAL A 48 1.10 4.30 2.39
C VAL A 48 2.51 4.39 1.83
N LEU A 49 2.85 5.54 1.23
CA LEU A 49 4.19 5.82 0.73
C LEU A 49 5.00 6.50 1.82
N VAL A 50 6.20 5.98 2.08
CA VAL A 50 7.09 6.45 3.14
C VAL A 50 8.52 6.56 2.61
N ASP A 51 9.43 7.14 3.39
CA ASP A 51 10.86 7.13 3.11
C ASP A 51 11.58 5.91 3.70
N ASP A 52 12.87 5.78 3.37
CA ASP A 52 13.73 4.67 3.78
C ASP A 52 13.86 4.57 5.31
N ALA A 53 13.99 5.70 5.99
CA ALA A 53 14.09 5.73 7.45
C ALA A 53 12.82 5.19 8.12
N ARG A 54 11.66 5.59 7.62
CA ARG A 54 10.35 5.13 8.11
C ARG A 54 10.11 3.67 7.80
N ILE A 55 10.39 3.19 6.58
CA ILE A 55 10.19 1.77 6.24
C ILE A 55 11.15 0.86 7.00
N ALA A 56 12.41 1.27 7.23
CA ALA A 56 13.35 0.52 8.06
C ALA A 56 12.86 0.40 9.52
N ALA A 57 12.26 1.47 10.07
CA ALA A 57 11.67 1.43 11.40
C ALA A 57 10.46 0.49 11.48
N LEU A 58 9.60 0.48 10.45
CA LEU A 58 8.46 -0.43 10.35
C LEU A 58 8.90 -1.89 10.19
N ASN A 59 9.89 -2.15 9.34
CA ASN A 59 10.44 -3.48 9.11
C ASN A 59 11.02 -4.08 10.40
N ARG A 60 11.76 -3.29 11.17
CA ARG A 60 12.23 -3.69 12.49
C ARG A 60 11.09 -3.92 13.47
N ARG A 61 10.11 -3.01 13.51
CA ARG A 61 9.00 -3.08 14.49
C ARG A 61 8.10 -4.29 14.29
N HIS A 62 7.77 -4.62 13.04
CA HIS A 62 6.74 -5.61 12.73
C HIS A 62 7.31 -6.97 12.34
N LEU A 63 8.53 -7.02 11.77
CA LEU A 63 9.15 -8.27 11.30
C LEU A 63 10.48 -8.57 12.00
N GLY A 64 10.99 -7.68 12.86
CA GLY A 64 12.30 -7.85 13.52
C GLY A 64 13.51 -7.70 12.58
N HIS A 65 13.28 -7.32 11.32
CA HIS A 65 14.34 -7.22 10.31
C HIS A 65 15.11 -5.90 10.41
N ARG A 66 16.38 -5.93 9.99
CA ARG A 66 17.24 -4.73 9.92
C ARG A 66 17.22 -4.13 8.51
N GLY A 67 17.19 -2.81 8.44
CA GLY A 67 17.26 -2.05 7.19
C GLY A 67 15.92 -1.87 6.48
N PRO A 68 15.90 -1.05 5.41
CA PRO A 68 14.71 -0.81 4.60
C PRO A 68 14.38 -2.02 3.72
N THR A 69 13.19 -2.00 3.13
CA THR A 69 12.75 -2.91 2.07
C THR A 69 11.87 -2.12 1.10
N ASP A 70 11.68 -2.62 -0.12
CA ASP A 70 10.87 -1.92 -1.13
C ASP A 70 9.38 -1.93 -0.79
N ILE A 71 8.88 -3.03 -0.22
CA ILE A 71 7.47 -3.23 0.09
C ILE A 71 7.32 -3.95 1.42
N LEU A 72 6.41 -3.44 2.25
CA LEU A 72 5.96 -4.11 3.47
C LEU A 72 4.45 -4.25 3.42
N THR A 73 3.96 -5.49 3.43
CA THR A 73 2.53 -5.81 3.41
C THR A 73 2.06 -6.18 4.80
N PHE A 74 0.88 -5.67 5.18
CA PHE A 74 0.20 -6.03 6.41
C PHE A 74 -1.13 -6.67 6.06
N ASP A 75 -1.50 -7.70 6.80
CA ASP A 75 -2.87 -8.20 6.75
C ASP A 75 -3.81 -7.12 7.29
N TYR A 76 -4.95 -6.96 6.63
CA TYR A 76 -6.06 -6.19 7.18
C TYR A 76 -6.53 -6.99 8.39
N GLY A 77 -6.22 -6.51 9.60
CA GLY A 77 -6.59 -7.23 10.83
C GLY A 77 -8.09 -7.51 10.89
N ASP A 78 -8.46 -8.60 11.57
CA ASP A 78 -9.84 -8.90 11.96
C ASP A 78 -10.46 -7.76 12.80
#